data_AF-A0A8T4E7W5-F1
#
_entry.id   AF-A0A8T4E7W5-F1
#
_cell.length_a   1.000
_cell.length_b   1.000
_cell.length_c   1.000
_cell.angle_alpha   90.00
_cell.angle_beta   90.00
_cell.angle_gamma   90.00
#
_symmetry.space_group_name_H-M   'P 1'
#
loop_
_entity.id
_entity.type
_entity.pdbx_description
1 polymer ?
#
loop_
_entity_poly.entity_id
_entity_poly.type
_entity_poly.pdbx_seq_one_letter_code
_entity_poly.pdbx_strand_id
1 'polypeptide(L)'
;MEQHKVVLASSVIIIILVSTTTALFLLGINEDDSPLNFYVFGDSQGYQGGVEQIVTIANSLRPDFLFHCGDLTPFGGDTQYQAIMSEFNQCSAPVYTTIGNHDIKNNGGVLYEQYFGSSTYSFNLGTAHFAVFNTSSGDVSEPEFTWLEEDLAQSNSDYKFVFTHIPPFDPRPEENHALINTTTGSRLMTLFEEQDVDVVFAGHIHFFNDSTINGVRYVVTGGAGASLYADEDTGGIYHFVNVTLNESGITIVPVLIDPPSIPRDTVVIRANGEDMTLSLEDLLQMIPISGFSSFQNQFENWRGQGIYEGILISDLLELIGSMAVNDTLLVKSFDGYTQEFCYSNVYPNETWAEIQGDMILAYKYNSTRILEWADGMRLVMIPPDGAYSNEDATLTSLTTIVSAGSRWVRFVAYLEVIST
;
A
#
# COMPACT_ATOMS: atom_id res chain seq x y z
N MET A 1 19.32 -27.12 -65.71
CA MET A 1 19.01 -25.88 -64.98
C MET A 1 17.51 -25.70 -65.09
N GLU A 2 16.67 -25.84 -64.09
CA GLU A 2 16.80 -26.05 -62.65
C GLU A 2 15.54 -26.81 -62.21
N GLN A 3 15.69 -27.67 -61.21
CA GLN A 3 14.58 -28.27 -60.50
C GLN A 3 13.93 -27.19 -59.61
N HIS A 4 12.62 -27.01 -59.69
CA HIS A 4 11.86 -26.59 -58.52
C HIS A 4 10.77 -27.63 -58.25
N LYS A 5 11.08 -28.49 -57.27
CA LYS A 5 10.14 -29.37 -56.61
C LYS A 5 9.17 -28.51 -55.81
N VAL A 6 7.89 -28.79 -56.03
CA VAL A 6 6.79 -28.51 -55.11
C VAL A 6 7.07 -29.24 -53.78
N VAL A 7 6.99 -28.53 -52.66
CA VAL A 7 6.73 -29.13 -51.35
C VAL A 7 5.55 -28.37 -50.74
N LEU A 8 4.38 -29.01 -50.79
CA LEU A 8 3.24 -28.67 -49.95
C LEU A 8 3.62 -28.93 -48.50
N ALA A 9 3.55 -27.91 -47.65
CA ALA A 9 3.52 -28.12 -46.21
C ALA A 9 2.13 -28.67 -45.83
N SER A 10 2.06 -29.98 -45.67
CA SER A 10 0.87 -30.68 -45.19
C SER A 10 0.70 -30.39 -43.70
N SER A 11 -0.26 -29.55 -43.34
CA SER A 11 -0.74 -29.45 -41.95
C SER A 11 -1.52 -30.73 -41.63
N VAL A 12 -0.92 -31.60 -40.82
CA VAL A 12 -1.58 -32.80 -40.28
C VAL A 12 -2.51 -32.35 -39.16
N ILE A 13 -3.82 -32.31 -39.45
CA ILE A 13 -4.87 -32.17 -38.44
C ILE A 13 -5.10 -33.55 -37.82
N ILE A 14 -4.58 -33.78 -36.62
CA ILE A 14 -5.02 -34.88 -35.77
C ILE A 14 -6.23 -34.39 -34.97
N ILE A 15 -7.43 -34.83 -35.38
CA ILE A 15 -8.64 -34.67 -34.58
C ILE A 15 -8.64 -35.78 -33.54
N ILE A 16 -8.26 -35.46 -32.31
CA ILE A 16 -8.55 -36.29 -31.14
C ILE A 16 -9.83 -35.73 -30.51
N LEU A 17 -10.94 -36.44 -30.73
CA LEU A 17 -12.19 -36.25 -30.01
C LEU A 17 -12.04 -36.85 -28.62
N VAL A 18 -11.88 -36.01 -27.60
CA VAL A 18 -12.11 -36.40 -26.20
C VAL A 18 -12.98 -35.32 -25.55
N SER A 19 -14.20 -35.71 -25.22
CA SER A 19 -15.13 -34.94 -24.41
C SER A 19 -14.66 -34.92 -22.96
N THR A 20 -14.36 -33.73 -22.43
CA THR A 20 -14.85 -33.17 -21.15
C THR A 20 -14.12 -31.85 -20.93
N THR A 21 -14.82 -30.89 -20.37
CA THR A 21 -14.42 -29.50 -20.09
C THR A 21 -13.10 -29.37 -19.33
N THR A 22 -12.04 -28.97 -20.04
CA THR A 22 -10.86 -28.31 -19.48
C THR A 22 -10.38 -27.31 -20.53
N ALA A 23 -10.50 -26.02 -20.25
CA ALA A 23 -9.95 -24.98 -21.10
C ALA A 23 -8.43 -25.00 -20.94
N LEU A 24 -7.74 -25.73 -21.82
CA LEU A 24 -6.30 -25.71 -21.92
C LEU A 24 -5.93 -24.44 -22.72
N PHE A 25 -5.50 -23.39 -22.02
CA PHE A 25 -4.87 -22.23 -22.65
C PHE A 25 -3.53 -22.68 -23.22
N LEU A 26 -3.50 -22.96 -24.51
CA LEU A 26 -2.27 -23.06 -25.29
C LEU A 26 -1.85 -21.64 -25.65
N LEU A 27 -1.01 -21.02 -24.82
CA LEU A 27 -0.22 -19.86 -25.25
C LEU A 27 0.79 -20.37 -26.28
N GLY A 28 0.58 -19.99 -27.53
CA GLY A 28 1.54 -20.22 -28.59
C GLY A 28 2.84 -19.48 -28.27
N ILE A 29 3.94 -20.20 -28.33
CA ILE A 29 5.29 -19.64 -28.33
C ILE A 29 5.42 -18.82 -29.61
N ASN A 30 5.25 -17.52 -29.50
CA ASN A 30 5.84 -16.58 -30.44
C ASN A 30 7.17 -16.14 -29.80
N GLU A 31 8.28 -16.58 -30.37
CA GLU A 31 9.56 -15.88 -30.23
C GLU A 31 9.42 -14.55 -30.97
N ASP A 32 8.77 -13.59 -30.33
CA ASP A 32 8.79 -12.20 -30.76
C ASP A 32 9.94 -11.53 -30.00
N ASP A 33 11.06 -11.27 -30.69
CA ASP A 33 12.22 -10.48 -30.19
C ASP A 33 11.84 -9.01 -29.90
N SER A 34 10.55 -8.68 -29.92
CA SER A 34 10.05 -7.37 -29.51
C SER A 34 10.40 -7.09 -28.05
N PRO A 35 10.82 -5.86 -27.73
CA PRO A 35 11.20 -5.49 -26.37
C PRO A 35 10.01 -5.67 -25.43
N LEU A 36 10.19 -6.41 -24.35
CA LEU A 36 9.18 -6.57 -23.33
C LEU A 36 9.10 -5.27 -22.52
N ASN A 37 7.90 -4.71 -22.39
CA ASN A 37 7.63 -3.45 -21.73
C ASN A 37 6.45 -3.56 -20.78
N PHE A 38 6.70 -3.50 -19.47
CA PHE A 38 5.67 -3.69 -18.44
C PHE A 38 5.80 -2.66 -17.33
N TYR A 39 4.69 -2.42 -16.64
CA TYR A 39 4.64 -1.44 -15.54
C TYR A 39 4.56 -2.17 -14.21
N VAL A 40 5.29 -1.69 -13.21
CA VAL A 40 5.24 -2.22 -11.84
C VAL A 40 4.88 -1.10 -10.89
N PHE A 41 4.01 -1.37 -9.93
CA PHE A 41 3.56 -0.42 -8.92
C PHE A 41 3.03 -1.16 -7.70
N GLY A 42 2.88 -0.48 -6.58
CA GLY A 42 2.37 -1.06 -5.34
C GLY A 42 1.88 0.02 -4.40
N ASP A 43 1.24 -0.41 -3.32
CA ASP A 43 0.74 0.48 -2.27
C ASP A 43 -0.27 1.52 -2.81
N SER A 44 -1.34 1.01 -3.42
CA SER A 44 -2.46 1.84 -3.93
C SER A 44 -3.59 2.00 -2.93
N GLN A 45 -3.47 1.41 -1.74
CA GLN A 45 -4.46 1.45 -0.69
C GLN A 45 -4.88 2.89 -0.36
N GLY A 46 -6.20 3.12 -0.34
CA GLY A 46 -6.81 4.43 -0.05
C GLY A 46 -7.64 5.00 -1.20
N TYR A 47 -7.75 4.33 -2.36
CA TYR A 47 -8.64 4.70 -3.48
C TYR A 47 -8.45 6.13 -3.98
N GLN A 48 -7.19 6.46 -4.20
CA GLN A 48 -6.70 7.82 -4.30
C GLN A 48 -6.49 8.30 -5.75
N GLY A 49 -7.10 7.61 -6.72
CA GLY A 49 -6.99 7.91 -8.15
C GLY A 49 -5.66 7.49 -8.79
N GLY A 50 -4.64 7.07 -8.02
CA GLY A 50 -3.35 6.67 -8.59
C GLY A 50 -3.48 5.48 -9.55
N VAL A 51 -4.30 4.47 -9.22
CA VAL A 51 -4.57 3.33 -10.12
C VAL A 51 -5.29 3.79 -11.39
N GLU A 52 -6.28 4.68 -11.29
CA GLU A 52 -6.99 5.24 -12.45
C GLU A 52 -6.02 5.97 -13.40
N GLN A 53 -5.10 6.77 -12.84
CA GLN A 53 -4.05 7.44 -13.60
C GLN A 53 -3.13 6.44 -14.31
N ILE A 54 -2.64 5.43 -13.59
CA ILE A 54 -1.77 4.38 -14.14
C ILE A 54 -2.49 3.62 -15.26
N VAL A 55 -3.75 3.22 -15.06
CA VAL A 55 -4.57 2.54 -16.06
C VAL A 55 -4.79 3.42 -17.29
N THR A 56 -5.03 4.72 -17.10
CA THR A 56 -5.20 5.69 -18.21
C THR A 56 -3.92 5.80 -19.04
N ILE A 57 -2.77 5.88 -18.38
CA ILE A 57 -1.45 5.91 -19.04
C ILE A 57 -1.19 4.59 -19.77
N ALA A 58 -1.43 3.45 -19.11
CA ALA A 58 -1.27 2.12 -19.67
C ALA A 58 -2.13 1.92 -20.93
N ASN A 59 -3.39 2.36 -20.91
CA ASN A 59 -4.27 2.27 -22.08
C ASN A 59 -3.77 3.10 -23.28
N SER A 60 -3.04 4.17 -23.01
CA SER A 60 -2.46 5.02 -24.06
C SER A 60 -1.15 4.46 -24.62
N LEU A 61 -0.30 3.91 -23.74
CA LEU A 61 1.06 3.47 -24.09
C LEU A 61 1.16 1.97 -24.40
N ARG A 62 0.14 1.19 -24.02
CA ARG A 62 -0.03 -0.24 -24.27
C ARG A 62 1.19 -1.09 -23.87
N PRO A 63 1.52 -1.15 -22.56
CA PRO A 63 2.50 -2.12 -22.06
C PRO A 63 1.98 -3.55 -22.26
N ASP A 64 2.88 -4.53 -22.20
CA ASP A 64 2.57 -5.95 -22.31
C ASP A 64 1.74 -6.44 -21.11
N PHE A 65 2.05 -5.93 -19.92
CA PHE A 65 1.27 -6.14 -18.69
C PHE A 65 1.59 -5.10 -17.62
N LEU A 66 0.77 -5.10 -16.58
CA LEU A 66 0.93 -4.36 -15.34
C LEU A 66 1.14 -5.35 -14.19
N PHE A 67 1.96 -5.00 -13.20
CA PHE A 67 2.16 -5.79 -11.98
C PHE A 67 1.96 -4.94 -10.72
N HIS A 68 1.06 -5.37 -9.84
CA HIS A 68 0.81 -4.76 -8.53
C HIS A 68 1.51 -5.51 -7.39
N CYS A 69 2.46 -4.88 -6.72
CA CYS A 69 3.28 -5.44 -5.63
C CYS A 69 2.57 -5.48 -4.26
N GLY A 70 1.26 -5.76 -4.20
CA GLY A 70 0.51 -5.87 -2.94
C GLY A 70 0.07 -4.53 -2.32
N ASP A 71 -0.73 -4.64 -1.26
CA ASP A 71 -1.48 -3.55 -0.62
C ASP A 71 -2.43 -2.87 -1.63
N LEU A 72 -3.28 -3.70 -2.25
CA LEU A 72 -4.31 -3.25 -3.18
C LEU A 72 -5.43 -2.51 -2.44
N THR A 73 -5.73 -2.97 -1.23
CA THR A 73 -6.85 -2.49 -0.42
C THR A 73 -6.36 -2.12 0.97
N PRO A 74 -7.02 -1.17 1.67
CA PRO A 74 -6.60 -0.85 3.03
C PRO A 74 -6.86 -1.95 4.06
N PHE A 75 -7.87 -2.81 3.82
CA PHE A 75 -8.41 -3.71 4.84
C PHE A 75 -8.87 -5.09 4.32
N GLY A 76 -8.61 -5.43 3.06
CA GLY A 76 -9.00 -6.73 2.52
C GLY A 76 -10.51 -6.97 2.42
N GLY A 77 -11.32 -5.90 2.36
CA GLY A 77 -12.78 -6.02 2.31
C GLY A 77 -13.33 -6.38 0.93
N ASP A 78 -14.51 -7.03 0.88
CA ASP A 78 -15.14 -7.41 -0.40
C ASP A 78 -15.44 -6.20 -1.31
N THR A 79 -16.05 -5.15 -0.76
CA THR A 79 -16.32 -3.91 -1.51
C THR A 79 -15.05 -3.20 -1.97
N GLN A 80 -13.96 -3.37 -1.23
CA GLN A 80 -12.65 -2.83 -1.57
C GLN A 80 -12.05 -3.59 -2.75
N TYR A 81 -12.05 -4.93 -2.70
CA TYR A 81 -11.60 -5.74 -3.82
C TYR A 81 -12.45 -5.54 -5.08
N GLN A 82 -13.77 -5.34 -4.94
CA GLN A 82 -14.63 -4.96 -6.07
C GLN A 82 -14.23 -3.63 -6.70
N ALA A 83 -13.92 -2.63 -5.88
CA ALA A 83 -13.51 -1.31 -6.37
C ALA A 83 -12.20 -1.37 -7.15
N ILE A 84 -11.15 -1.98 -6.59
CA ILE A 84 -9.86 -2.11 -7.29
C ILE A 84 -9.98 -2.98 -8.55
N MET A 85 -10.76 -4.07 -8.49
CA MET A 85 -11.00 -4.92 -9.66
C MET A 85 -11.78 -4.17 -10.75
N SER A 86 -12.68 -3.26 -10.39
CA SER A 86 -13.36 -2.38 -11.35
C SER A 86 -12.36 -1.49 -12.09
N GLU A 87 -11.36 -0.94 -11.40
CA GLU A 87 -10.30 -0.16 -12.03
C GLU A 87 -9.41 -1.02 -12.94
N PHE A 88 -8.97 -2.19 -12.47
CA PHE A 88 -8.16 -3.09 -13.29
C PHE A 88 -8.90 -3.60 -14.53
N ASN A 89 -10.22 -3.81 -14.46
CA ASN A 89 -11.04 -4.19 -15.61
C ASN A 89 -11.14 -3.10 -16.69
N GLN A 90 -10.76 -1.85 -16.38
CA GLN A 90 -10.64 -0.78 -17.36
C GLN A 90 -9.28 -0.79 -18.09
N CYS A 91 -8.32 -1.60 -17.61
CA CYS A 91 -7.02 -1.74 -18.26
C CYS A 91 -7.10 -2.66 -19.47
N SER A 92 -6.55 -2.18 -20.59
CA SER A 92 -6.44 -2.91 -21.86
C SER A 92 -5.36 -3.99 -21.85
N ALA A 93 -4.39 -3.88 -20.93
CA ALA A 93 -3.33 -4.86 -20.71
C ALA A 93 -3.64 -5.73 -19.48
N PRO A 94 -3.18 -6.99 -19.43
CA PRO A 94 -3.29 -7.83 -18.24
C PRO A 94 -2.71 -7.16 -17.00
N VAL A 95 -3.38 -7.30 -15.86
CA VAL A 95 -2.89 -6.84 -14.55
C VAL A 95 -2.65 -8.07 -13.68
N TYR A 96 -1.39 -8.28 -13.32
CA TYR A 96 -0.95 -9.29 -12.36
C TYR A 96 -0.80 -8.64 -10.99
N THR A 97 -0.97 -9.43 -9.93
CA THR A 97 -0.93 -8.92 -8.56
C THR A 97 -0.26 -9.93 -7.64
N THR A 98 0.35 -9.43 -6.57
CA THR A 98 0.58 -10.19 -5.33
C THR A 98 -0.19 -9.54 -4.19
N ILE A 99 -0.21 -10.20 -3.03
CA ILE A 99 -0.96 -9.79 -1.86
C ILE A 99 -0.06 -9.07 -0.85
N GLY A 100 -0.55 -7.98 -0.23
CA GLY A 100 0.15 -7.26 0.83
C GLY A 100 -0.45 -7.46 2.22
N ASN A 101 0.18 -6.87 3.25
CA ASN A 101 -0.24 -7.05 4.63
C ASN A 101 -1.57 -6.34 4.96
N HIS A 102 -1.96 -5.31 4.20
CA HIS A 102 -3.28 -4.71 4.32
C HIS A 102 -4.39 -5.59 3.73
N ASP A 103 -4.08 -6.33 2.67
CA ASP A 103 -5.02 -7.19 1.95
C ASP A 103 -5.48 -8.42 2.76
N ILE A 104 -4.65 -8.91 3.69
CA ILE A 104 -5.01 -10.05 4.55
C ILE A 104 -5.83 -9.66 5.79
N LYS A 105 -6.00 -8.36 6.06
CA LYS A 105 -6.81 -7.88 7.20
C LYS A 105 -8.25 -8.34 7.05
N ASN A 106 -8.96 -8.47 8.17
CA ASN A 106 -10.37 -8.90 8.20
C ASN A 106 -10.64 -10.22 7.43
N ASN A 107 -9.67 -11.15 7.44
CA ASN A 107 -9.73 -12.41 6.69
C ASN A 107 -9.77 -12.20 5.15
N GLY A 108 -9.24 -11.06 4.67
CA GLY A 108 -9.26 -10.66 3.28
C GLY A 108 -8.39 -11.50 2.35
N GLY A 109 -7.46 -12.30 2.88
CA GLY A 109 -6.62 -13.20 2.05
C GLY A 109 -7.44 -14.24 1.29
N VAL A 110 -8.52 -14.77 1.90
CA VAL A 110 -9.43 -15.70 1.20
C VAL A 110 -10.20 -14.98 0.09
N LEU A 111 -10.58 -13.72 0.30
CA LEU A 111 -11.24 -12.91 -0.71
C LEU A 111 -10.29 -12.54 -1.85
N TYR A 112 -9.05 -12.16 -1.53
CA TYR A 112 -8.00 -11.92 -2.52
C TYR A 112 -7.90 -13.11 -3.49
N GLU A 113 -7.81 -14.34 -2.98
CA GLU A 113 -7.70 -15.53 -3.83
C GLU A 113 -8.92 -15.75 -4.74
N GLN A 114 -10.11 -15.33 -4.30
CA GLN A 114 -11.33 -15.40 -5.10
C GLN A 114 -11.35 -14.38 -6.24
N TYR A 115 -10.77 -13.19 -6.03
CA TYR A 115 -10.73 -12.11 -7.02
C TYR A 115 -9.54 -12.24 -8.00
N PHE A 116 -8.35 -12.54 -7.48
CA PHE A 116 -7.09 -12.45 -8.24
C PHE A 116 -6.39 -13.80 -8.42
N GLY A 117 -6.87 -14.86 -7.77
CA GLY A 117 -6.21 -16.17 -7.77
C GLY A 117 -5.06 -16.25 -6.77
N SER A 118 -4.17 -17.22 -6.97
CA SER A 118 -3.06 -17.48 -6.04
C SER A 118 -2.17 -16.24 -5.84
N SER A 119 -1.71 -16.02 -4.61
CA SER A 119 -0.64 -15.05 -4.30
C SER A 119 0.76 -15.57 -4.63
N THR A 120 0.86 -16.83 -5.05
CA THR A 120 2.10 -17.56 -5.28
C THR A 120 1.99 -18.29 -6.62
N TYR A 121 2.76 -17.85 -7.60
CA TYR A 121 2.71 -18.36 -8.96
C TYR A 121 3.91 -17.88 -9.77
N SER A 122 4.13 -18.50 -10.92
CA SER A 122 5.15 -18.07 -11.88
C SER A 122 4.64 -18.16 -13.31
N PHE A 123 5.24 -17.39 -14.19
CA PHE A 123 4.98 -17.45 -15.62
C PHE A 123 6.22 -17.04 -16.43
N ASN A 124 6.25 -17.45 -17.69
CA ASN A 124 7.29 -17.05 -18.64
C ASN A 124 6.68 -16.15 -19.72
N LEU A 125 7.41 -15.12 -20.12
CA LEU A 125 7.05 -14.26 -21.23
C LEU A 125 8.31 -13.83 -21.98
N GLY A 126 8.39 -14.17 -23.27
CA GLY A 126 9.63 -14.01 -24.05
C GLY A 126 10.80 -14.77 -23.41
N THR A 127 11.93 -14.08 -23.23
CA THR A 127 13.14 -14.62 -22.60
C THR A 127 13.17 -14.50 -21.08
N ALA A 128 12.08 -14.04 -20.46
CA ALA A 128 12.02 -13.74 -19.04
C ALA A 128 11.11 -14.70 -18.27
N HIS A 129 11.53 -15.02 -17.04
CA HIS A 129 10.77 -15.74 -16.03
C HIS A 129 10.35 -14.79 -14.91
N PHE A 130 9.09 -14.89 -14.48
CA PHE A 130 8.48 -14.05 -13.46
C PHE A 130 8.01 -14.95 -12.33
N ALA A 131 8.63 -14.83 -11.15
CA ALA A 131 8.26 -15.57 -9.96
C ALA A 131 7.59 -14.63 -8.94
N VAL A 132 6.45 -15.04 -8.39
CA VAL A 132 5.65 -14.25 -7.44
C VAL A 132 5.45 -15.08 -6.19
N PHE A 133 5.75 -14.51 -5.03
CA PHE A 133 5.61 -15.20 -3.75
C PHE A 133 5.06 -14.28 -2.65
N ASN A 134 4.41 -14.89 -1.66
CA ASN A 134 3.62 -14.22 -0.65
C ASN A 134 4.44 -13.90 0.61
N THR A 135 4.52 -12.60 0.94
CA THR A 135 5.13 -12.08 2.17
C THR A 135 4.14 -11.31 3.07
N SER A 136 2.84 -11.30 2.74
CA SER A 136 1.82 -10.48 3.41
C SER A 136 1.72 -10.70 4.93
N SER A 137 2.14 -11.87 5.42
CA SER A 137 2.14 -12.18 6.86
C SER A 137 3.28 -11.54 7.66
N GLY A 138 4.19 -10.81 7.01
CA GLY A 138 5.38 -10.24 7.64
C GLY A 138 6.63 -11.10 7.51
N ASP A 139 6.51 -12.34 7.02
CA ASP A 139 7.59 -13.30 6.82
C ASP A 139 7.24 -14.27 5.67
N VAL A 140 8.18 -15.14 5.30
CA VAL A 140 8.00 -16.22 4.33
C VAL A 140 7.94 -17.56 5.04
N SER A 141 6.92 -18.37 4.74
CA SER A 141 6.83 -19.73 5.28
C SER A 141 7.84 -20.67 4.61
N GLU A 142 8.32 -21.72 5.29
CA GLU A 142 9.24 -22.68 4.66
C GLU A 142 8.67 -23.34 3.39
N PRO A 143 7.38 -23.75 3.31
CA PRO A 143 6.82 -24.25 2.06
C PRO A 143 6.87 -23.23 0.91
N GLU A 144 6.61 -21.96 1.20
CA GLU A 144 6.69 -20.86 0.23
C GLU A 144 8.14 -20.64 -0.25
N PHE A 145 9.09 -20.67 0.69
CA PHE A 145 10.52 -20.54 0.38
C PHE A 145 11.01 -21.69 -0.48
N THR A 146 10.67 -22.94 -0.13
CA THR A 146 11.04 -24.13 -0.91
C THR A 146 10.42 -24.09 -2.30
N TRP A 147 9.15 -23.66 -2.43
CA TRP A 147 8.52 -23.50 -3.73
C TRP A 147 9.30 -22.50 -4.60
N LEU A 148 9.67 -21.34 -4.05
CA LEU A 148 10.41 -20.31 -4.77
C LEU A 148 11.81 -20.79 -5.20
N GLU A 149 12.51 -21.51 -4.32
CA GLU A 149 13.80 -22.12 -4.63
C GLU A 149 13.67 -23.11 -5.80
N GLU A 150 12.66 -23.98 -5.77
CA GLU A 150 12.42 -24.97 -6.82
C GLU A 150 12.02 -24.33 -8.15
N ASP A 151 11.19 -23.29 -8.13
CA ASP A 151 10.73 -22.55 -9.32
C ASP A 151 11.90 -21.84 -10.02
N LEU A 152 12.69 -21.09 -9.26
CA LEU A 152 13.86 -20.36 -9.79
C LEU A 152 14.95 -21.30 -10.33
N ALA A 153 15.15 -22.46 -9.68
CA ALA A 153 16.13 -23.47 -10.10
C ALA A 153 15.70 -24.24 -11.36
N GLN A 154 14.40 -24.34 -11.63
CA GLN A 154 13.88 -25.00 -12.83
C GLN A 154 13.84 -24.09 -14.06
N SER A 155 13.91 -22.77 -13.85
CA SER A 155 13.90 -21.79 -14.93
C SER A 155 15.21 -21.77 -15.72
N ASN A 156 15.12 -21.85 -17.05
CA ASN A 156 16.23 -21.66 -17.99
C ASN A 156 16.08 -20.34 -18.78
N SER A 157 15.25 -19.42 -18.29
CA SER A 157 15.07 -18.10 -18.92
C SER A 157 16.34 -17.26 -18.77
N ASP A 158 16.61 -16.41 -19.76
CA ASP A 158 17.79 -15.53 -19.77
C ASP A 158 17.69 -14.45 -18.68
N TYR A 159 16.46 -14.06 -18.32
CA TYR A 159 16.18 -13.08 -17.28
C TYR A 159 15.20 -13.63 -16.24
N LYS A 160 15.42 -13.30 -14.97
CA LYS A 160 14.56 -13.68 -13.84
C LYS A 160 14.13 -12.47 -13.04
N PHE A 161 12.83 -12.28 -12.94
CA PHE A 161 12.18 -11.24 -12.15
C PHE A 161 11.43 -11.87 -10.99
N VAL A 162 11.57 -11.29 -9.81
CA VAL A 162 10.88 -11.73 -8.60
C VAL A 162 9.98 -10.61 -8.08
N PHE A 163 8.75 -10.94 -7.70
CA PHE A 163 7.78 -9.99 -7.15
C PHE A 163 7.27 -10.45 -5.80
N THR A 164 7.25 -9.52 -4.85
CA THR A 164 6.65 -9.72 -3.54
C THR A 164 6.11 -8.40 -2.99
N HIS A 165 5.51 -8.40 -1.80
CA HIS A 165 5.08 -7.18 -1.15
C HIS A 165 6.13 -6.63 -0.18
N ILE A 166 6.44 -7.39 0.89
CA ILE A 166 7.39 -6.98 1.93
C ILE A 166 8.82 -7.36 1.50
N PRO A 167 9.74 -6.40 1.34
CA PRO A 167 11.08 -6.67 0.86
C PRO A 167 11.96 -7.36 1.92
N PRO A 168 13.05 -8.04 1.51
CA PRO A 168 13.95 -8.73 2.43
C PRO A 168 14.77 -7.78 3.33
N PHE A 169 14.87 -6.50 2.99
CA PHE A 169 15.54 -5.46 3.78
C PHE A 169 14.92 -4.08 3.52
N ASP A 170 15.13 -3.13 4.44
CA ASP A 170 14.74 -1.71 4.27
C ASP A 170 15.97 -0.93 3.76
N PRO A 171 15.87 -0.20 2.62
CA PRO A 171 17.00 0.55 2.09
C PRO A 171 17.32 1.82 2.90
N ARG A 172 16.43 2.27 3.79
CA ARG A 172 16.58 3.53 4.52
C ARG A 172 17.49 3.35 5.74
N PRO A 173 18.43 4.29 6.01
CA PRO A 173 19.30 4.20 7.18
C PRO A 173 18.51 4.17 8.49
N GLU A 174 18.87 3.26 9.39
CA GLU A 174 18.30 3.13 10.75
C GLU A 174 16.80 2.77 10.82
N GLU A 175 16.17 2.44 9.69
CA GLU A 175 14.79 1.97 9.62
C GLU A 175 14.71 0.43 9.53
N ASN A 176 13.55 -0.12 9.87
CA ASN A 176 13.30 -1.57 9.82
C ASN A 176 11.85 -1.87 9.40
N HIS A 177 11.48 -1.46 8.19
CA HIS A 177 10.18 -1.70 7.58
C HIS A 177 10.27 -2.75 6.46
N ALA A 178 10.76 -3.93 6.82
CA ALA A 178 10.99 -5.06 5.92
C ALA A 178 10.50 -6.36 6.59
N LEU A 179 10.85 -7.53 6.05
CA LEU A 179 10.51 -8.82 6.68
C LEU A 179 10.91 -8.84 8.16
N ILE A 180 10.00 -9.32 9.01
CA ILE A 180 10.16 -9.32 10.47
C ILE A 180 11.40 -10.14 10.87
N ASN A 181 11.65 -11.25 10.17
CA ASN A 181 12.79 -12.11 10.42
C ASN A 181 13.94 -11.80 9.45
N THR A 182 14.95 -11.11 9.97
CA THR A 182 16.15 -10.75 9.21
C THR A 182 16.92 -11.98 8.70
N THR A 183 16.78 -13.14 9.34
CA THR A 183 17.40 -14.39 8.84
C THR A 183 16.71 -14.87 7.57
N THR A 184 15.38 -14.78 7.50
CA THR A 184 14.63 -15.07 6.26
C THR A 184 15.01 -14.09 5.16
N GLY A 185 15.10 -12.80 5.50
CA GLY A 185 15.58 -11.76 4.58
C GLY A 185 16.95 -12.11 3.96
N SER A 186 17.94 -12.42 4.80
CA SER A 186 19.27 -12.85 4.32
C SER A 186 19.24 -14.11 3.47
N ARG A 187 18.41 -15.12 3.83
CA ARG A 187 18.25 -16.35 3.04
C ARG A 187 17.68 -16.07 1.65
N LEU A 188 16.69 -15.18 1.55
CA LEU A 188 16.13 -14.77 0.25
C LEU A 188 17.18 -14.06 -0.59
N MET A 189 17.95 -13.12 0.00
CA MET A 189 19.01 -12.44 -0.72
C MET A 189 20.05 -13.43 -1.26
N THR A 190 20.49 -14.39 -0.44
CA THR A 190 21.40 -15.47 -0.88
C THR A 190 20.77 -16.31 -1.99
N LEU A 191 19.50 -16.69 -1.88
CA LEU A 191 18.80 -17.44 -2.92
C LEU A 191 18.76 -16.66 -4.24
N PHE A 192 18.46 -15.37 -4.20
CA PHE A 192 18.40 -14.52 -5.40
C PHE A 192 19.77 -14.38 -6.07
N GLU A 193 20.83 -14.26 -5.29
CA GLU A 193 22.21 -14.28 -5.79
C GLU A 193 22.58 -15.63 -6.42
N GLU A 194 22.27 -16.75 -5.75
CA GLU A 194 22.60 -18.10 -6.21
C GLU A 194 21.80 -18.54 -7.45
N GLN A 195 20.62 -17.96 -7.65
CA GLN A 195 19.72 -18.28 -8.77
C GLN A 195 19.82 -17.29 -9.93
N ASP A 196 20.79 -16.36 -9.91
CA ASP A 196 21.00 -15.32 -10.92
C ASP A 196 19.72 -14.50 -11.18
N VAL A 197 19.05 -14.05 -10.11
CA VAL A 197 17.88 -13.15 -10.23
C VAL A 197 18.34 -11.75 -10.63
N ASP A 198 17.76 -11.20 -11.70
CA ASP A 198 18.12 -9.87 -12.18
C ASP A 198 17.49 -8.75 -11.35
N VAL A 199 16.18 -8.87 -11.08
CA VAL A 199 15.42 -7.81 -10.39
C VAL A 199 14.39 -8.39 -9.42
N VAL A 200 14.37 -7.85 -8.21
CA VAL A 200 13.33 -8.08 -7.21
C VAL A 200 12.51 -6.80 -7.03
N PHE A 201 11.21 -6.87 -7.26
CA PHE A 201 10.26 -5.78 -7.04
C PHE A 201 9.45 -5.99 -5.76
N ALA A 202 9.33 -4.93 -4.97
CA ALA A 202 8.55 -4.90 -3.73
C ALA A 202 7.80 -3.57 -3.54
N GLY A 203 6.78 -3.59 -2.68
CA GLY A 203 6.06 -2.41 -2.20
C GLY A 203 6.43 -2.10 -0.75
N HIS A 204 5.41 -1.91 0.09
CA HIS A 204 5.44 -1.91 1.55
C HIS A 204 6.16 -0.73 2.23
N ILE A 205 7.24 -0.18 1.65
CA ILE A 205 8.00 0.91 2.28
C ILE A 205 7.45 2.29 1.91
N HIS A 206 6.46 2.36 1.02
CA HIS A 206 5.79 3.61 0.64
C HIS A 206 6.74 4.70 0.08
N PHE A 207 7.72 4.29 -0.74
CA PHE A 207 8.62 5.19 -1.45
C PHE A 207 9.22 4.52 -2.69
N PHE A 208 9.98 5.27 -3.49
CA PHE A 208 10.81 4.77 -4.57
C PHE A 208 12.24 4.50 -4.09
N ASN A 209 12.74 3.30 -4.33
CA ASN A 209 14.17 3.00 -4.23
C ASN A 209 14.60 2.05 -5.35
N ASP A 210 15.83 2.23 -5.80
CA ASP A 210 16.46 1.39 -6.82
C ASP A 210 17.93 1.22 -6.46
N SER A 211 18.28 0.01 -6.03
CA SER A 211 19.62 -0.32 -5.56
C SER A 211 20.07 -1.69 -6.07
N THR A 212 21.38 -1.91 -6.16
CA THR A 212 21.95 -3.20 -6.57
C THR A 212 22.85 -3.71 -5.46
N ILE A 213 22.60 -4.95 -5.02
CA ILE A 213 23.38 -5.63 -3.99
C ILE A 213 23.82 -6.97 -4.58
N ASN A 214 25.13 -7.23 -4.58
CA ASN A 214 25.73 -8.49 -5.04
C ASN A 214 25.27 -8.96 -6.43
N GLY A 215 24.95 -8.02 -7.33
CA GLY A 215 24.50 -8.30 -8.70
C GLY A 215 22.99 -8.35 -8.89
N VAL A 216 22.21 -8.46 -7.81
CA VAL A 216 20.74 -8.43 -7.85
C VAL A 216 20.26 -7.00 -7.68
N ARG A 217 19.35 -6.54 -8.56
CA ARG A 217 18.72 -5.21 -8.43
C ARG A 217 17.45 -5.32 -7.59
N TYR A 218 17.31 -4.48 -6.59
CA TYR A 218 16.14 -4.38 -5.72
C TYR A 218 15.44 -3.06 -5.97
N VAL A 219 14.17 -3.13 -6.35
CA VAL A 219 13.34 -1.96 -6.62
C VAL A 219 12.14 -1.96 -5.68
N VAL A 220 12.03 -0.91 -4.88
CA VAL A 220 10.86 -0.63 -4.05
C VAL A 220 10.02 0.42 -4.76
N THR A 221 8.73 0.12 -4.99
CA THR A 221 7.82 0.94 -5.80
C THR A 221 6.46 1.16 -5.13
N GLY A 222 6.45 1.70 -3.92
CA GLY A 222 5.24 1.92 -3.12
C GLY A 222 4.58 3.30 -3.31
N GLY A 223 4.46 3.75 -4.56
CA GLY A 223 4.01 5.12 -4.89
C GLY A 223 2.66 5.21 -5.59
N ALA A 224 1.86 4.13 -5.62
CA ALA A 224 0.68 4.06 -6.48
C ALA A 224 -0.58 4.74 -5.92
N GLY A 225 -0.49 5.36 -4.74
CA GLY A 225 -1.59 6.16 -4.20
C GLY A 225 -1.59 6.32 -2.68
N ALA A 226 -0.98 5.42 -1.92
CA ALA A 226 -0.94 5.54 -0.47
C ALA A 226 -0.03 6.69 0.02
N SER A 227 -0.14 7.04 1.31
CA SER A 227 0.76 8.00 1.96
C SER A 227 2.21 7.56 1.82
N LEU A 228 3.13 8.49 1.59
CA LEU A 228 4.55 8.20 1.37
C LEU A 228 5.37 8.33 2.67
N TYR A 229 6.38 7.48 2.86
CA TYR A 229 7.23 7.45 4.07
C TYR A 229 8.66 7.96 3.82
N ALA A 230 8.81 8.88 2.88
CA ALA A 230 10.05 9.57 2.57
C ALA A 230 9.75 10.99 2.08
N ASP A 231 10.73 11.88 2.14
CA ASP A 231 10.66 13.19 1.49
C ASP A 231 10.91 13.01 -0.02
N GLU A 232 10.42 13.96 -0.85
CA GLU A 232 10.54 13.92 -2.32
C GLU A 232 12.00 13.67 -2.78
N ASP A 233 12.96 14.39 -2.20
CA ASP A 233 14.41 14.28 -2.48
C ASP A 233 15.01 12.91 -2.14
N THR A 234 14.29 12.09 -1.37
CA THR A 234 14.71 10.76 -0.90
C THR A 234 13.83 9.63 -1.43
N GLY A 235 13.02 9.90 -2.45
CA GLY A 235 12.18 8.90 -3.11
C GLY A 235 10.71 8.94 -2.68
N GLY A 236 10.30 9.91 -1.87
CA GLY A 236 8.90 10.18 -1.54
C GLY A 236 8.12 10.79 -2.70
N ILE A 237 7.97 10.02 -3.79
CA ILE A 237 7.28 10.42 -5.02
C ILE A 237 6.10 9.49 -5.33
N TYR A 238 5.01 10.05 -5.84
CA TYR A 238 3.93 9.26 -6.43
C TYR A 238 4.33 8.81 -7.83
N HIS A 239 4.33 7.50 -8.07
CA HIS A 239 4.88 6.92 -9.29
C HIS A 239 4.39 5.49 -9.55
N PHE A 240 4.59 5.04 -10.78
CA PHE A 240 4.83 3.63 -11.10
C PHE A 240 6.20 3.52 -11.77
N VAL A 241 6.76 2.32 -11.93
CA VAL A 241 7.98 2.11 -12.71
C VAL A 241 7.66 1.49 -14.06
N ASN A 242 8.21 2.08 -15.13
CA ASN A 242 8.24 1.46 -16.44
C ASN A 242 9.49 0.58 -16.57
N VAL A 243 9.31 -0.69 -16.88
CA VAL A 243 10.38 -1.67 -17.08
C VAL A 243 10.41 -2.06 -18.55
N THR A 244 11.57 -1.86 -19.18
CA THR A 244 11.82 -2.29 -20.55
C THR A 244 12.97 -3.29 -20.57
N LEU A 245 12.73 -4.48 -21.08
CA LEU A 245 13.72 -5.51 -21.36
C LEU A 245 13.91 -5.62 -22.88
N ASN A 246 15.13 -5.41 -23.35
CA ASN A 246 15.49 -5.52 -24.76
C ASN A 246 16.93 -6.03 -24.93
N GLU A 247 17.45 -6.05 -26.15
CA GLU A 247 18.82 -6.51 -26.44
C GLU A 247 19.92 -5.77 -25.65
N SER A 248 19.65 -4.55 -25.17
CA SER A 248 20.58 -3.75 -24.35
C SER A 248 20.46 -4.04 -22.85
N GLY A 249 19.57 -4.95 -22.43
CA GLY A 249 19.32 -5.32 -21.05
C GLY A 249 18.06 -4.67 -20.45
N ILE A 250 18.07 -4.52 -19.12
CA ILE A 250 16.92 -4.06 -18.33
C ILE A 250 17.04 -2.58 -18.01
N THR A 251 16.04 -1.79 -18.42
CA THR A 251 15.87 -0.39 -18.05
C THR A 251 14.65 -0.25 -17.14
N ILE A 252 14.81 0.47 -16.03
CA ILE A 252 13.73 0.76 -15.08
C ILE A 252 13.70 2.27 -14.87
N VAL A 253 12.55 2.90 -15.12
CA VAL A 253 12.37 4.35 -15.01
C VAL A 253 11.12 4.65 -14.21
N PRO A 254 11.19 5.40 -13.10
CA PRO A 254 10.00 5.87 -12.41
C PRO A 254 9.27 6.88 -13.32
N VAL A 255 7.97 6.66 -13.49
CA VAL A 255 7.05 7.56 -14.18
C VAL A 255 6.17 8.21 -13.11
N LEU A 256 6.31 9.53 -12.97
CA LEU A 256 5.56 10.30 -12.00
C LEU A 256 4.07 10.33 -12.36
N ILE A 257 3.23 10.21 -11.33
CA ILE A 257 1.78 10.45 -11.42
C ILE A 257 1.44 11.61 -10.49
N ASP A 258 0.28 12.23 -10.74
CA ASP A 258 -0.17 13.30 -9.87
C ASP A 258 -0.48 12.74 -8.48
N PRO A 259 -0.15 13.51 -7.41
CA PRO A 259 -0.53 13.12 -6.08
C PRO A 259 -2.05 12.94 -6.02
N PRO A 260 -2.53 12.03 -5.17
CA PRO A 260 -3.94 11.80 -4.97
C PRO A 260 -4.76 13.07 -4.79
N SER A 261 -5.79 13.24 -5.62
CA SER A 261 -6.74 14.34 -5.50
C SER A 261 -7.77 14.03 -4.42
N ILE A 262 -7.35 14.09 -3.16
CA ILE A 262 -8.28 14.11 -2.03
C ILE A 262 -8.49 15.58 -1.67
N PRO A 263 -9.72 16.04 -1.37
CA PRO A 263 -9.90 17.29 -0.66
C PRO A 263 -9.30 17.13 0.75
N ARG A 264 -7.99 17.41 0.87
CA ARG A 264 -7.23 17.45 2.14
C ARG A 264 -7.80 18.47 3.12
N ASP A 265 -8.74 19.28 2.63
CA ASP A 265 -9.49 20.31 3.33
C ASP A 265 -10.92 19.88 3.70
N THR A 266 -11.25 18.59 3.66
CA THR A 266 -12.56 18.10 4.15
C THR A 266 -12.42 16.96 5.15
N VAL A 267 -13.38 16.86 6.06
CA VAL A 267 -13.59 15.72 6.97
C VAL A 267 -15.06 15.31 6.96
N VAL A 268 -15.32 14.02 6.94
CA VAL A 268 -16.68 13.45 7.03
C VAL A 268 -16.91 12.96 8.45
N ILE A 269 -17.99 13.41 9.07
CA ILE A 269 -18.45 12.96 10.38
C ILE A 269 -19.67 12.08 10.16
N ARG A 270 -19.63 10.86 10.68
CA ARG A 270 -20.70 9.86 10.52
C ARG A 270 -21.19 9.37 11.87
N ALA A 271 -22.50 9.37 12.08
CA ALA A 271 -23.15 8.75 13.24
C ALA A 271 -24.57 8.31 12.87
N ASN A 272 -25.04 7.18 13.42
CA ASN A 272 -26.41 6.68 13.24
C ASN A 272 -26.87 6.54 11.76
N GLY A 273 -25.93 6.33 10.83
CA GLY A 273 -26.22 6.22 9.40
C GLY A 273 -26.42 7.57 8.68
N GLU A 274 -26.14 8.69 9.34
CA GLU A 274 -26.09 10.02 8.73
C GLU A 274 -24.64 10.47 8.55
N ASP A 275 -24.38 11.23 7.47
CA ASP A 275 -23.08 11.80 7.13
C ASP A 275 -23.17 13.33 7.09
N MET A 276 -22.19 13.99 7.68
CA MET A 276 -21.95 15.43 7.56
C MET A 276 -20.52 15.65 7.06
N THR A 277 -20.36 16.34 5.93
CA THR A 277 -19.03 16.73 5.44
C THR A 277 -18.76 18.18 5.82
N LEU A 278 -17.61 18.43 6.44
CA LEU A 278 -17.13 19.76 6.79
C LEU A 278 -15.89 20.09 5.96
N SER A 279 -15.87 21.28 5.36
CA SER A 279 -14.70 21.84 4.70
C SER A 279 -13.82 22.62 5.69
N LEU A 280 -12.60 22.98 5.28
CA LEU A 280 -11.74 23.88 6.04
C LEU A 280 -12.40 25.23 6.29
N GLU A 281 -13.20 25.74 5.34
CA GLU A 281 -13.94 26.99 5.53
C GLU A 281 -14.97 26.86 6.65
N ASP A 282 -15.63 25.70 6.78
CA ASP A 282 -16.55 25.41 7.88
C ASP A 282 -15.80 25.31 9.22
N LEU A 283 -14.68 24.57 9.24
CA LEU A 283 -13.86 24.43 10.45
C LEU A 283 -13.30 25.78 10.94
N LEU A 284 -12.93 26.68 10.03
CA LEU A 284 -12.43 28.02 10.37
C LEU A 284 -13.50 28.95 10.97
N GLN A 285 -14.79 28.60 10.86
CA GLN A 285 -15.89 29.32 11.52
C GLN A 285 -16.15 28.81 12.94
N MET A 286 -15.60 27.66 13.31
CA MET A 286 -15.70 27.08 14.65
C MET A 286 -14.65 27.70 15.60
N ILE A 287 -14.81 27.51 16.91
CA ILE A 287 -13.88 28.04 17.91
C ILE A 287 -12.65 27.13 17.98
N PRO A 288 -11.45 27.61 17.63
CA PRO A 288 -10.27 26.77 17.66
C PRO A 288 -9.67 26.65 19.06
N ILE A 289 -9.09 25.49 19.32
CA ILE A 289 -8.13 25.25 20.40
C ILE A 289 -6.73 25.27 19.80
N SER A 290 -5.78 25.81 20.54
CA SER A 290 -4.37 25.74 20.18
C SER A 290 -3.50 25.41 21.38
N GLY A 291 -2.49 24.58 21.17
CA GLY A 291 -1.56 24.18 22.21
C GLY A 291 -0.30 23.55 21.64
N PHE A 292 0.77 23.61 22.43
CA PHE A 292 2.00 22.89 22.13
C PHE A 292 1.81 21.41 22.48
N SER A 293 2.26 20.52 21.61
CA SER A 293 2.23 19.09 21.87
C SER A 293 3.32 18.33 21.13
N SER A 294 3.54 17.08 21.53
CA SER A 294 4.46 16.11 20.96
C SER A 294 4.03 14.69 21.36
N PHE A 295 4.55 13.67 20.69
CA PHE A 295 4.24 12.27 21.02
C PHE A 295 5.47 11.36 20.99
N GLN A 296 5.44 10.26 21.75
CA GLN A 296 6.44 9.20 21.64
C GLN A 296 6.08 8.17 20.57
N ASN A 297 7.08 7.68 19.83
CA ASN A 297 6.94 6.50 18.99
C ASN A 297 7.17 5.20 19.79
N GLN A 298 7.04 4.04 19.14
CA GLN A 298 7.24 2.72 19.78
C GLN A 298 8.66 2.49 20.34
N PHE A 299 9.63 3.30 19.91
CA PHE A 299 11.03 3.25 20.35
C PHE A 299 11.34 4.37 21.37
N GLU A 300 10.30 4.95 21.99
CA GLU A 300 10.39 6.01 23.01
C GLU A 300 11.00 7.34 22.52
N ASN A 301 11.18 7.51 21.21
CA ASN A 301 11.66 8.75 20.62
C ASN A 301 10.51 9.75 20.48
N TRP A 302 10.76 10.99 20.87
CA TRP A 302 9.80 12.09 20.73
C TRP A 302 9.75 12.65 19.30
N ARG A 303 8.54 12.77 18.76
CA ARG A 303 8.24 13.30 17.42
C ARG A 303 7.08 14.31 17.48
N GLY A 304 6.89 15.04 16.39
CA GLY A 304 5.74 15.94 16.21
C GLY A 304 5.72 17.17 17.14
N GLN A 305 6.87 17.60 17.65
CA GLN A 305 6.98 18.74 18.55
C GLN A 305 6.57 20.05 17.85
N GLY A 306 5.48 20.67 18.28
CA GLY A 306 5.07 21.97 17.77
C GLY A 306 3.74 22.43 18.31
N ILE A 307 3.28 23.58 17.79
CA ILE A 307 1.98 24.14 18.15
C ILE A 307 0.95 23.63 17.16
N TYR A 308 -0.11 23.02 17.65
CA TYR A 308 -1.25 22.58 16.86
C TYR A 308 -2.41 23.54 17.09
N GLU A 309 -3.22 23.75 16.06
CA GLU A 309 -4.46 24.53 16.12
C GLU A 309 -5.54 23.79 15.34
N GLY A 310 -6.72 23.65 15.95
CA GLY A 310 -7.78 22.79 15.44
C GLY A 310 -9.08 22.90 16.22
N ILE A 311 -10.04 22.02 15.91
CA ILE A 311 -11.35 21.96 16.58
C ILE A 311 -11.39 20.74 17.49
N LEU A 312 -12.02 20.86 18.67
CA LEU A 312 -12.26 19.72 19.56
C LEU A 312 -13.07 18.64 18.84
N ILE A 313 -12.66 17.38 18.99
CA ILE A 313 -13.40 16.24 18.43
C ILE A 313 -14.81 16.17 19.03
N SER A 314 -14.98 16.50 20.31
CA SER A 314 -16.30 16.57 20.96
C SER A 314 -17.24 17.52 20.21
N ASP A 315 -16.78 18.72 19.89
CA ASP A 315 -17.59 19.76 19.24
C ASP A 315 -17.99 19.33 17.82
N LEU A 316 -17.10 18.62 17.11
CA LEU A 316 -17.40 18.04 15.81
C LEU A 316 -18.49 16.96 15.91
N LEU A 317 -18.40 16.06 16.89
CA LEU A 317 -19.41 15.01 17.07
C LEU A 317 -20.76 15.55 17.53
N GLU A 318 -20.80 16.64 18.31
CA GLU A 318 -22.05 17.29 18.72
C GLU A 318 -22.90 17.76 17.53
N LEU A 319 -22.28 18.09 16.39
CA LEU A 319 -22.99 18.46 15.16
C LEU A 319 -23.88 17.34 14.60
N ILE A 320 -23.57 16.08 14.93
CA ILE A 320 -24.30 14.89 14.45
C ILE A 320 -24.93 14.08 15.59
N GLY A 321 -25.15 14.71 16.75
CA GLY A 321 -25.86 14.10 17.87
C GLY A 321 -24.98 13.50 18.96
N SER A 322 -23.67 13.77 18.92
CA SER A 322 -22.68 13.33 19.92
C SER A 322 -22.49 11.80 19.93
N MET A 323 -21.89 11.29 21.01
CA MET A 323 -21.50 9.90 21.21
C MET A 323 -22.01 9.44 22.58
N ALA A 324 -22.47 8.20 22.71
CA ALA A 324 -22.84 7.61 24.00
C ALA A 324 -21.63 6.95 24.69
N VAL A 325 -21.74 6.70 25.99
CA VAL A 325 -20.63 6.17 26.83
C VAL A 325 -20.08 4.82 26.33
N ASN A 326 -20.92 4.00 25.71
CA ASN A 326 -20.53 2.69 25.20
C ASN A 326 -20.18 2.69 23.70
N ASP A 327 -20.37 3.82 23.02
CA ASP A 327 -20.01 3.91 21.62
C ASP A 327 -18.48 3.90 21.46
N THR A 328 -18.04 3.68 20.23
CA THR A 328 -16.65 3.80 19.81
C THR A 328 -16.54 4.83 18.69
N LEU A 329 -15.61 5.77 18.82
CA LEU A 329 -15.22 6.66 17.73
C LEU A 329 -14.12 5.98 16.90
N LEU A 330 -14.37 5.77 15.61
CA LEU A 330 -13.37 5.42 14.63
C LEU A 330 -12.85 6.69 13.95
N VAL A 331 -11.58 6.99 14.14
CA VAL A 331 -10.88 8.04 13.39
C VAL A 331 -10.13 7.38 12.25
N LYS A 332 -10.50 7.72 11.01
CA LYS A 332 -9.95 7.09 9.79
C LYS A 332 -9.19 8.10 8.96
N SER A 333 -7.96 7.77 8.63
CA SER A 333 -7.16 8.42 7.60
C SER A 333 -7.70 8.05 6.21
N PHE A 334 -7.44 8.89 5.21
CA PHE A 334 -7.78 8.57 3.82
C PHE A 334 -7.10 7.29 3.31
N ASP A 335 -5.91 6.96 3.81
CA ASP A 335 -5.14 5.78 3.39
C ASP A 335 -5.69 4.49 4.02
N GLY A 336 -6.80 4.61 4.76
CA GLY A 336 -7.42 3.55 5.50
C GLY A 336 -6.64 3.15 6.75
N TYR A 337 -5.70 3.95 7.25
CA TYR A 337 -5.32 3.82 8.65
C TYR A 337 -6.53 4.16 9.55
N THR A 338 -6.81 3.38 10.60
CA THR A 338 -7.95 3.61 11.50
C THR A 338 -7.55 3.36 12.94
N GLN A 339 -8.05 4.21 13.84
CA GLN A 339 -7.88 4.07 15.28
C GLN A 339 -9.20 4.23 16.02
N GLU A 340 -9.35 3.44 17.08
CA GLU A 340 -10.56 3.40 17.90
C GLU A 340 -10.40 4.19 19.19
N PHE A 341 -11.35 5.05 19.53
CA PHE A 341 -11.34 5.87 20.73
C PHE A 341 -12.62 5.64 21.51
N CYS A 342 -12.51 5.44 22.82
CA CYS A 342 -13.70 5.31 23.66
C CYS A 342 -14.27 6.68 24.00
N TYR A 343 -15.47 6.69 24.59
CA TYR A 343 -16.12 7.92 25.02
C TYR A 343 -15.21 8.83 25.87
N SER A 344 -14.45 8.26 26.81
CA SER A 344 -13.56 9.01 27.70
C SER A 344 -12.37 9.65 27.00
N ASN A 345 -12.00 9.22 25.79
CA ASN A 345 -11.00 9.95 25.00
C ASN A 345 -11.58 11.24 24.43
N VAL A 346 -12.82 11.21 23.97
CA VAL A 346 -13.49 12.35 23.35
C VAL A 346 -14.05 13.32 24.40
N TYR A 347 -14.57 12.77 25.50
CA TYR A 347 -15.14 13.50 26.63
C TYR A 347 -14.41 13.09 27.92
N PRO A 348 -13.16 13.53 28.11
CA PRO A 348 -12.35 13.12 29.25
C PRO A 348 -12.92 13.62 30.57
N ASN A 349 -12.84 12.78 31.60
CA ASN A 349 -13.00 13.23 32.98
C ASN A 349 -11.74 13.98 33.44
N GLU A 350 -11.78 14.58 34.64
CA GLU A 350 -10.64 15.38 35.16
C GLU A 350 -9.32 14.61 35.12
N THR A 351 -9.30 13.32 35.51
CA THR A 351 -8.09 12.50 35.51
C THR A 351 -7.52 12.29 34.10
N TRP A 352 -8.38 12.03 33.11
CA TRP A 352 -7.92 11.83 31.74
C TRP A 352 -7.51 13.16 31.09
N ALA A 353 -8.22 14.25 31.40
CA ALA A 353 -7.88 15.58 30.91
C ALA A 353 -6.52 16.06 31.44
N GLU A 354 -6.14 15.68 32.66
CA GLU A 354 -4.79 15.96 33.20
C GLU A 354 -3.67 15.19 32.49
N ILE A 355 -4.00 14.08 31.80
CA ILE A 355 -3.04 13.20 31.13
C ILE A 355 -2.99 13.45 29.62
N GLN A 356 -4.10 13.24 28.90
CA GLN A 356 -4.15 13.42 27.43
C GLN A 356 -4.47 14.85 27.01
N GLY A 357 -5.14 15.61 27.89
CA GLY A 357 -5.71 16.92 27.57
C GLY A 357 -6.74 16.88 26.44
N ASP A 358 -6.77 17.95 25.65
CA ASP A 358 -7.77 18.16 24.60
C ASP A 358 -7.47 17.27 23.39
N MET A 359 -8.50 16.59 22.89
CA MET A 359 -8.45 15.82 21.65
C MET A 359 -9.00 16.67 20.51
N ILE A 360 -8.14 17.06 19.57
CA ILE A 360 -8.50 17.97 18.47
C ILE A 360 -8.27 17.35 17.09
N LEU A 361 -9.07 17.79 16.12
CA LEU A 361 -8.76 17.73 14.70
C LEU A 361 -7.96 18.99 14.33
N ALA A 362 -6.64 18.86 14.31
CA ALA A 362 -5.73 19.93 13.93
C ALA A 362 -5.79 20.19 12.42
N TYR A 363 -6.00 21.44 12.04
CA TYR A 363 -5.91 21.90 10.65
C TYR A 363 -4.70 22.82 10.40
N LYS A 364 -3.88 23.04 11.43
CA LYS A 364 -2.68 23.87 11.36
C LYS A 364 -1.64 23.36 12.33
N TYR A 365 -0.40 23.35 11.85
CA TYR A 365 0.80 22.99 12.60
C TYR A 365 1.84 24.09 12.45
N ASN A 366 2.22 24.67 13.58
CA ASN A 366 2.99 25.91 13.67
C ASN A 366 2.36 27.02 12.81
N SER A 367 3.07 27.49 11.78
CA SER A 367 2.56 28.48 10.83
C SER A 367 1.89 27.88 9.59
N THR A 368 1.93 26.56 9.41
CA THR A 368 1.52 25.87 8.19
C THR A 368 0.11 25.30 8.31
N ARG A 369 -0.74 25.52 7.30
CA ARG A 369 -2.12 25.00 7.22
C ARG A 369 -2.20 23.70 6.40
N ILE A 370 -3.26 22.92 6.55
CA ILE A 370 -3.42 21.58 5.93
C ILE A 370 -3.11 21.42 4.44
N LEU A 371 -3.32 22.45 3.61
CA LEU A 371 -3.00 22.34 2.18
C LEU A 371 -1.49 22.39 1.91
N GLU A 372 -0.72 22.97 2.84
CA GLU A 372 0.74 23.08 2.79
C GLU A 372 1.42 22.20 3.86
N TRP A 373 0.65 21.65 4.79
CA TRP A 373 1.14 20.79 5.85
C TRP A 373 1.16 19.34 5.34
N ALA A 374 2.36 18.77 5.29
CA ALA A 374 2.58 17.43 4.76
C ALA A 374 1.69 16.33 5.38
N ASP A 375 1.29 16.46 6.66
CA ASP A 375 0.44 15.47 7.36
C ASP A 375 -1.07 15.73 7.23
N GLY A 376 -1.49 16.80 6.54
CA GLY A 376 -2.90 17.19 6.36
C GLY A 376 -3.64 17.43 7.68
N MET A 377 -4.97 17.25 7.69
CA MET A 377 -5.72 17.28 8.95
C MET A 377 -5.27 16.13 9.84
N ARG A 378 -4.99 16.41 11.12
CA ARG A 378 -4.41 15.43 12.02
C ARG A 378 -5.18 15.36 13.33
N LEU A 379 -5.40 14.15 13.82
CA LEU A 379 -5.84 13.95 15.19
C LEU A 379 -4.66 14.17 16.15
N VAL A 380 -4.84 15.06 17.11
CA VAL A 380 -3.80 15.47 18.05
C VAL A 380 -4.36 15.48 19.47
N MET A 381 -3.56 14.97 20.41
CA MET A 381 -3.78 15.17 21.84
C MET A 381 -2.96 16.37 22.30
N ILE A 382 -3.54 17.28 23.07
CA ILE A 382 -2.86 18.46 23.65
C ILE A 382 -2.81 18.28 25.18
N PRO A 383 -1.87 17.46 25.68
CA PRO A 383 -1.71 17.26 27.11
C PRO A 383 -1.20 18.56 27.78
N PRO A 384 -1.55 18.82 29.06
CA PRO A 384 -1.17 20.06 29.74
C PRO A 384 0.34 20.31 29.83
N ASP A 385 1.16 19.25 29.82
CA ASP A 385 2.62 19.32 29.84
C ASP A 385 3.26 19.36 28.43
N GLY A 386 2.45 19.24 27.37
CA GLY A 386 2.88 19.25 25.97
C GLY A 386 3.52 17.94 25.49
N ALA A 387 3.44 16.85 26.25
CA ALA A 387 4.13 15.60 25.98
C ALA A 387 3.19 14.39 26.11
N TYR A 388 2.73 13.83 24.99
CA TYR A 388 1.88 12.63 24.98
C TYR A 388 2.72 11.35 24.85
N SER A 389 3.09 10.78 25.99
CA SER A 389 3.97 9.60 26.09
C SER A 389 3.24 8.28 25.83
N ASN A 390 4.01 7.19 25.66
CA ASN A 390 3.45 5.85 25.57
C ASN A 390 2.72 5.43 26.87
N GLU A 391 3.15 5.97 28.01
CA GLU A 391 2.49 5.79 29.30
C GLU A 391 1.14 6.51 29.32
N ASP A 392 1.10 7.78 28.89
CA ASP A 392 -0.15 8.56 28.81
C ASP A 392 -1.18 7.87 27.91
N ALA A 393 -0.72 7.40 26.74
CA ALA A 393 -1.57 6.67 25.81
C ALA A 393 -2.11 5.37 26.41
N THR A 394 -1.32 4.68 27.23
CA THR A 394 -1.76 3.46 27.93
C THR A 394 -2.75 3.77 29.05
N LEU A 395 -2.51 4.83 29.82
CA LEU A 395 -3.38 5.26 30.92
C LEU A 395 -4.73 5.80 30.44
N THR A 396 -4.78 6.33 29.23
CA THR A 396 -5.97 6.92 28.60
C THR A 396 -6.55 6.03 27.50
N SER A 397 -6.35 4.71 27.58
CA SER A 397 -6.93 3.75 26.63
C SER A 397 -7.49 2.52 27.33
N LEU A 398 -8.52 1.91 26.74
CA LEU A 398 -9.13 0.68 27.27
C LEU A 398 -8.30 -0.57 26.96
N THR A 399 -7.40 -0.47 25.99
CA THR A 399 -6.50 -1.53 25.55
C THR A 399 -5.05 -1.05 25.63
N THR A 400 -4.13 -1.99 25.75
CA THR A 400 -2.70 -1.67 25.71
C THR A 400 -2.33 -1.14 24.32
N ILE A 401 -1.66 0.00 24.28
CA ILE A 401 -1.24 0.64 23.03
C ILE A 401 0.28 0.57 22.91
N VAL A 402 0.76 0.17 21.73
CA VAL A 402 2.20 -0.03 21.47
C VAL A 402 2.96 1.30 21.34
N SER A 403 2.27 2.35 20.88
CA SER A 403 2.88 3.66 20.58
C SER A 403 1.85 4.77 20.69
N ALA A 404 2.16 5.84 21.42
CA ALA A 404 1.36 7.05 21.49
C ALA A 404 1.19 7.69 20.11
N GLY A 405 2.23 7.64 19.28
CA GLY A 405 2.17 8.13 17.89
C GLY A 405 1.15 7.42 17.01
N SER A 406 0.81 6.16 17.31
CA SER A 406 -0.28 5.48 16.61
C SER A 406 -1.63 6.14 16.85
N ARG A 407 -1.82 6.86 17.97
CA ARG A 407 -3.06 7.59 18.27
C ARG A 407 -3.20 8.87 17.47
N TRP A 408 -2.11 9.36 16.88
CA TRP A 408 -2.07 10.64 16.16
C TRP A 408 -2.28 10.42 14.67
N VAL A 409 -3.51 10.06 14.31
CA VAL A 409 -3.94 9.78 12.94
C VAL A 409 -3.67 10.98 12.04
N ARG A 410 -2.88 10.79 10.99
CA ARG A 410 -2.65 11.79 9.93
C ARG A 410 -3.76 11.70 8.90
N PHE A 411 -3.90 12.76 8.13
CA PHE A 411 -4.86 12.86 7.05
C PHE A 411 -6.28 12.36 7.37
N VAL A 412 -6.78 12.76 8.53
CA VAL A 412 -8.10 12.36 9.02
C VAL A 412 -9.16 12.74 7.98
N ALA A 413 -9.82 11.73 7.43
CA ALA A 413 -10.88 11.85 6.43
C ALA A 413 -12.25 11.53 7.03
N TYR A 414 -12.31 10.63 8.01
CA TYR A 414 -13.56 10.24 8.66
C TYR A 414 -13.46 10.25 10.19
N LEU A 415 -14.53 10.73 10.82
CA LEU A 415 -14.85 10.55 12.23
C LEU A 415 -16.18 9.79 12.31
N GLU A 416 -16.14 8.50 12.61
CA GLU A 416 -17.32 7.63 12.57
C GLU A 416 -17.65 7.08 13.97
N VAL A 417 -18.84 7.40 14.47
CA VAL A 417 -19.36 6.85 15.73
C VAL A 417 -20.06 5.52 15.44
N ILE A 418 -19.54 4.47 16.05
CA ILE A 418 -20.12 3.13 16.02
C ILE A 418 -20.83 2.88 17.35
N SER A 419 -22.15 2.76 17.30
CA SER A 419 -22.94 2.36 18.46
C SER A 419 -22.93 0.85 18.63
N THR A 420 -22.68 0.41 19.86
CA THR A 420 -22.71 -1.01 20.26
C THR A 420 -24.11 -1.54 20.51
#